data_AF-A0A7V1FUA2-F1
#
_entry.id   AF-A0A7V1FUA2-F1
#
_cell.length_a   1.000
_cell.length_b   1.000
_cell.length_c   1.000
_cell.angle_alpha   90.00
_cell.angle_beta   90.00
_cell.angle_gamma   90.00
#
_symmetry.space_group_name_H-M   'P 1'
#
loop_
_entity.id
_entity.type
_entity.pdbx_description
1 polymer ?
#
loop_
_entity_poly.entity_id
_entity_poly.type
_entity_poly.pdbx_seq_one_letter_code
_entity_poly.pdbx_strand_id
1 'polypeptide(L)'
;MCMQSHASGKGDVGRRQRHHQQTSQNRTARREPMEPVSKEGASISSVGPQSKPEPWDRCVCDYVNPVVSTVKRRPFFQKIIIANTILIALGSFMGYYFNDKYFAQGRMGFVGLFIISSIALSVLINYVLVKLAFRPLDDVTEAMKAIRAGHRGIRVPEITEDPQIEELSRSLNAMLNSMELQRKRAAASVIKAQEEERKRIARELHDETSQSLTSLIIGLRMVEEVLPEDSTEIRQRLNSITDLAHQTLNEVHNMAIRLRPSVLD
;
A
#
# COMPACT_ATOMS: atom_id res chain seq x y z
N MET A 1 6.81 15.30 62.36
CA MET A 1 7.80 16.39 62.48
C MET A 1 8.72 16.35 61.28
N CYS A 2 8.95 17.51 60.66
CA CYS A 2 9.46 17.70 59.30
C CYS A 2 10.92 17.26 59.05
N MET A 3 11.14 16.92 57.78
CA MET A 3 12.40 16.69 57.07
C MET A 3 13.12 18.00 56.67
N GLN A 4 14.37 17.80 56.22
CA GLN A 4 15.17 18.55 55.22
C GLN A 4 16.26 19.55 55.68
N SER A 5 17.48 18.99 55.73
CA SER A 5 18.69 19.38 54.96
C SER A 5 18.62 20.61 54.04
N HIS A 6 19.59 21.53 54.18
CA HIS A 6 20.10 22.33 53.07
C HIS A 6 21.57 22.75 53.28
N ALA A 7 22.38 22.48 52.25
CA ALA A 7 23.74 22.95 52.06
C ALA A 7 23.75 24.34 51.36
N SER A 8 24.78 25.15 51.59
CA SER A 8 25.17 26.23 50.68
C SER A 8 26.64 26.64 50.88
N GLY A 9 27.49 26.19 49.96
CA GLY A 9 28.90 26.57 49.84
C GLY A 9 29.09 27.52 48.64
N LYS A 10 29.83 28.60 48.89
CA LYS A 10 30.20 29.64 47.92
C LYS A 10 31.19 29.13 46.87
N GLY A 11 31.04 29.63 45.64
CA GLY A 11 32.12 29.80 44.67
C GLY A 11 31.96 28.97 43.41
N ASP A 12 31.58 29.60 42.29
CA ASP A 12 32.25 29.46 40.97
C ASP A 12 31.54 30.33 39.91
N VAL A 13 31.74 31.66 39.93
CA VAL A 13 31.19 32.59 38.90
C VAL A 13 32.26 32.98 37.87
N GLY A 14 33.43 32.32 37.85
CA GLY A 14 34.56 32.68 36.99
C GLY A 14 34.79 31.83 35.74
N ARG A 15 34.05 30.72 35.55
CA ARG A 15 34.43 29.68 34.56
C ARG A 15 33.56 29.55 33.31
N ARG A 16 32.42 30.24 33.21
CA ARG A 16 31.48 30.10 32.07
C ARG A 16 31.65 31.06 30.90
N GLN A 17 32.47 32.11 31.01
CA GLN A 17 32.67 33.06 29.90
C GLN A 17 33.86 32.73 28.97
N ARG A 18 34.72 31.77 29.31
CA ARG A 18 35.86 31.40 28.44
C ARG A 18 35.55 30.30 27.40
N HIS A 19 34.40 29.64 27.47
CA HIS A 19 34.04 28.59 26.50
C HIS A 19 33.20 29.08 25.29
N HIS A 20 32.70 30.32 25.29
CA HIS A 20 31.90 30.84 24.18
C HIS A 20 32.68 31.69 23.16
N GLN A 21 33.96 31.95 23.35
CA GLN A 21 34.75 32.83 22.48
C GLN A 21 35.80 32.09 21.62
N GLN A 22 35.92 30.77 21.77
CA GLN A 22 36.93 29.95 21.07
C GLN A 22 36.38 29.08 19.92
N THR A 23 35.07 29.07 19.69
CA THR A 23 34.43 28.30 18.59
C THR A 23 34.14 29.13 17.34
N SER A 24 34.41 30.44 17.32
CA SER A 24 34.11 31.34 16.19
C SER A 24 35.29 31.68 15.28
N GLN A 25 36.51 31.22 15.56
CA GLN A 25 37.72 31.60 14.81
C GLN A 25 38.26 30.55 13.82
N ASN A 26 37.56 29.42 13.63
CA ASN A 26 38.04 28.33 12.76
C ASN A 26 37.22 28.15 11.45
N ARG A 27 36.57 29.22 10.96
CA ARG A 27 35.66 29.18 9.80
C ARG A 27 36.15 29.89 8.54
N THR A 28 37.43 30.25 8.46
CA THR A 28 38.02 30.95 7.32
C THR A 28 39.40 30.41 6.97
N ALA A 29 39.49 29.21 6.40
CA ALA A 29 40.59 28.76 5.54
C ALA A 29 40.44 27.28 5.13
N ARG A 30 39.60 27.01 4.13
CA ARG A 30 39.75 25.91 3.16
C ARG A 30 38.66 26.08 2.09
N ARG A 31 38.94 26.93 1.10
CA ARG A 31 38.27 26.84 -0.20
C ARG A 31 39.14 25.93 -1.05
N GLU A 32 38.82 24.65 -1.06
CA GLU A 32 39.31 23.74 -2.08
C GLU A 32 38.60 24.06 -3.41
N PRO A 33 39.28 24.00 -4.57
CA PRO A 33 38.66 24.31 -5.85
C PRO A 33 37.63 23.23 -6.19
N MET A 34 36.40 23.64 -6.49
CA MET A 34 35.38 22.77 -7.10
C MET A 34 35.91 22.29 -8.46
N GLU A 35 36.14 20.98 -8.60
CA GLU A 35 36.10 20.33 -9.90
C GLU A 35 34.73 20.58 -10.55
N PRO A 36 34.68 20.75 -11.89
CA PRO A 36 33.42 20.94 -12.57
C PRO A 36 32.60 19.65 -12.48
N VAL A 37 31.53 19.70 -11.69
CA VAL A 37 30.45 18.69 -11.71
C VAL A 37 30.00 18.56 -13.16
N SER A 38 30.31 17.43 -13.78
CA SER A 38 29.83 17.09 -15.11
C SER A 38 28.31 17.19 -15.10
N LYS A 39 27.79 18.03 -15.99
CA LYS A 39 26.37 18.06 -16.31
C LYS A 39 26.04 16.82 -17.12
N GLU A 40 26.02 15.66 -16.49
CA GLU A 40 25.21 14.55 -16.98
C GLU A 40 23.84 14.71 -16.31
N GLY A 41 22.99 15.46 -16.99
CA GLY A 41 21.57 15.35 -16.78
C GLY A 41 21.21 13.89 -16.99
N ALA A 42 20.92 13.19 -15.89
CA ALA A 42 20.16 11.97 -15.92
C ALA A 42 18.78 12.33 -16.48
N SER A 43 18.70 12.39 -17.81
CA SER A 43 17.51 12.06 -18.55
C SER A 43 16.97 10.79 -17.91
N ILE A 44 15.84 10.92 -17.22
CA ILE A 44 14.94 9.82 -16.92
C ILE A 44 14.45 9.35 -18.29
N SER A 45 15.28 8.57 -18.96
CA SER A 45 15.06 7.99 -20.26
C SER A 45 14.21 6.75 -20.07
N SER A 46 13.12 6.76 -20.82
CA SER A 46 12.42 5.58 -21.31
C SER A 46 11.85 4.64 -20.25
N VAL A 47 10.62 4.99 -19.83
CA VAL A 47 9.50 4.04 -19.81
C VAL A 47 9.73 3.00 -20.93
N GLY A 48 10.09 1.77 -20.53
CA GLY A 48 10.15 0.62 -21.43
C GLY A 48 8.81 0.40 -22.13
N PRO A 49 8.78 -0.28 -23.28
CA PRO A 49 7.70 -0.20 -24.26
C PRO A 49 6.36 -0.41 -23.57
N GLN A 50 5.46 0.57 -23.71
CA GLN A 50 4.06 0.46 -23.31
C GLN A 50 3.56 -0.90 -23.83
N SER A 51 3.38 -1.84 -22.90
CA SER A 51 2.68 -3.08 -23.18
C SER A 51 1.33 -2.69 -23.76
N LYS A 52 0.99 -3.28 -24.92
CA LYS A 52 -0.26 -3.04 -25.64
C LYS A 52 -1.42 -2.89 -24.65
N PRO A 53 -2.27 -1.86 -24.78
CA PRO A 53 -3.40 -1.67 -23.87
C PRO A 53 -4.22 -2.95 -23.86
N GLU A 54 -4.33 -3.56 -22.69
CA GLU A 54 -5.09 -4.78 -22.51
C GLU A 54 -6.60 -4.44 -22.57
N PRO A 55 -7.49 -5.41 -22.85
CA PRO A 55 -8.91 -5.17 -23.11
C PRO A 55 -9.65 -4.43 -21.98
N TRP A 56 -9.09 -4.41 -20.77
CA TRP A 56 -9.65 -3.75 -19.59
C TRP A 56 -9.39 -2.24 -19.52
N ASP A 57 -8.44 -1.68 -20.28
CA ASP A 57 -8.20 -0.23 -20.36
C ASP A 57 -9.36 0.52 -21.04
N ARG A 58 -10.20 -0.19 -21.81
CA ARG A 58 -11.32 0.39 -22.57
C ARG A 58 -12.58 0.65 -21.76
N CYS A 59 -12.73 0.12 -20.54
CA CYS A 59 -14.06 0.01 -19.94
C CYS A 59 -14.45 1.10 -18.90
N VAL A 60 -13.57 2.04 -18.54
CA VAL A 60 -13.91 3.03 -17.48
C VAL A 60 -14.38 4.38 -18.05
N CYS A 61 -14.00 4.73 -19.28
CA CYS A 61 -14.35 6.03 -19.86
C CYS A 61 -15.72 6.08 -20.57
N ASP A 62 -16.28 4.93 -20.98
CA ASP A 62 -17.50 4.88 -21.81
C ASP A 62 -18.82 5.04 -21.03
N TYR A 63 -18.78 5.19 -19.70
CA TYR A 63 -20.00 5.37 -18.88
C TYR A 63 -20.34 6.84 -18.57
N VAL A 64 -19.69 7.81 -19.24
CA VAL A 64 -19.94 9.24 -19.03
C VAL A 64 -21.00 9.73 -20.01
N ASN A 65 -22.27 9.69 -19.61
CA ASN A 65 -23.37 10.25 -20.39
C ASN A 65 -23.24 11.81 -20.41
N PRO A 66 -23.10 12.47 -21.58
CA PRO A 66 -22.83 13.91 -21.68
C PRO A 66 -23.97 14.82 -21.15
N VAL A 67 -25.15 14.25 -20.89
CA VAL A 67 -26.34 14.95 -20.38
C VAL A 67 -26.18 15.45 -18.93
N VAL A 68 -25.15 14.99 -18.20
CA VAL A 68 -24.94 15.31 -16.78
C VAL A 68 -24.15 16.62 -16.56
N SER A 69 -23.58 17.21 -17.61
CA SER A 69 -22.66 18.36 -17.51
C SER A 69 -23.30 19.69 -17.06
N THR A 70 -24.63 19.82 -17.05
CA THR A 70 -25.31 21.12 -16.83
C THR A 70 -25.98 21.25 -15.45
N VAL A 71 -26.16 20.16 -14.69
CA VAL A 71 -26.92 20.18 -13.41
C VAL A 71 -25.98 20.20 -12.20
N LYS A 72 -25.18 21.27 -12.12
CA LYS A 72 -24.01 21.44 -11.23
C LYS A 72 -24.36 22.11 -9.89
N ARG A 73 -23.76 21.63 -8.78
CA ARG A 73 -23.65 22.28 -7.43
C ARG A 73 -24.79 22.27 -6.39
N ARG A 74 -25.85 21.47 -6.50
CA ARG A 74 -26.85 21.33 -5.40
C ARG A 74 -26.83 19.89 -4.84
N PRO A 75 -26.78 19.69 -3.51
CA PRO A 75 -26.86 18.36 -2.92
C PRO A 75 -28.10 17.63 -3.43
N PHE A 76 -27.99 16.32 -3.66
CA PHE A 76 -29.03 15.54 -4.33
C PHE A 76 -30.42 15.70 -3.67
N PHE A 77 -30.44 15.79 -2.34
CA PHE A 77 -31.65 16.05 -1.56
C PHE A 77 -32.35 17.37 -1.94
N GLN A 78 -31.60 18.44 -2.20
CA GLN A 78 -32.19 19.70 -2.66
C GLN A 78 -32.77 19.59 -4.08
N LYS A 79 -32.19 18.78 -4.95
CA LYS A 79 -32.76 18.53 -6.29
C LYS A 79 -34.12 17.81 -6.18
N ILE A 80 -34.25 16.83 -5.28
CA ILE A 80 -35.54 16.17 -5.00
C ILE A 80 -36.55 17.16 -4.45
N ILE A 81 -36.18 17.96 -3.44
CA ILE A 81 -37.09 18.95 -2.84
C ILE A 81 -37.58 19.93 -3.90
N ILE A 82 -36.69 20.48 -4.72
CA ILE A 82 -37.06 21.44 -5.79
C ILE A 82 -37.97 20.77 -6.82
N ALA A 83 -37.65 19.56 -7.28
CA ALA A 83 -38.46 18.83 -8.25
C ALA A 83 -39.87 18.53 -7.72
N ASN A 84 -39.99 18.03 -6.48
CA ASN A 84 -41.28 17.78 -5.84
C ASN A 84 -42.06 19.06 -5.57
N THR A 85 -41.38 20.16 -5.21
CA THR A 85 -42.02 21.47 -5.02
C THR A 85 -42.61 21.99 -6.32
N ILE A 86 -41.86 21.92 -7.44
CA ILE A 86 -42.33 22.32 -8.77
C ILE A 86 -43.51 21.45 -9.21
N LEU A 87 -43.41 20.14 -9.00
CA LEU A 87 -44.45 19.19 -9.35
C LEU A 87 -45.76 19.46 -8.60
N ILE A 88 -45.70 19.68 -7.28
CA ILE A 88 -46.87 20.02 -6.47
C ILE A 88 -47.46 21.35 -6.94
N ALA A 89 -46.63 22.38 -7.18
CA ALA A 89 -47.10 23.68 -7.65
C ALA A 89 -47.82 23.58 -9.01
N LEU A 90 -47.27 22.80 -9.96
CA LEU A 90 -47.90 22.55 -11.26
C LEU A 90 -49.20 21.75 -11.13
N GLY A 91 -49.22 20.73 -10.27
CA GLY A 91 -50.42 19.95 -9.97
C GLY A 91 -51.53 20.80 -9.36
N SER A 92 -51.20 21.67 -8.40
CA SER A 92 -52.14 22.63 -7.80
C SER A 92 -52.64 23.67 -8.80
N PHE A 93 -51.76 24.22 -9.64
CA PHE A 93 -52.14 25.21 -10.67
C PHE A 93 -53.08 24.60 -11.72
N MET A 94 -52.75 23.42 -12.24
CA MET A 94 -53.63 22.74 -13.19
C MET A 94 -54.92 22.27 -12.53
N GLY A 95 -54.89 21.77 -11.29
CA GLY A 95 -56.11 21.44 -10.55
C GLY A 95 -57.06 22.64 -10.45
N TYR A 96 -56.53 23.82 -10.11
CA TYR A 96 -57.31 25.06 -10.05
C TYR A 96 -57.90 25.45 -11.42
N TYR A 97 -57.09 25.43 -12.48
CA TYR A 97 -57.53 25.79 -13.83
C TYR A 97 -58.62 24.85 -14.39
N PHE A 98 -58.49 23.55 -14.15
CA PHE A 98 -59.45 22.56 -14.62
C PHE A 98 -60.74 22.53 -13.80
N ASN A 99 -60.70 22.97 -12.53
CA ASN A 99 -61.86 23.03 -11.66
C ASN A 99 -62.98 23.91 -12.24
N ASP A 100 -62.65 25.11 -12.73
CA ASP A 100 -63.63 26.05 -13.27
C ASP A 100 -64.26 25.57 -14.60
N LYS A 101 -63.48 24.90 -15.45
CA LYS A 101 -63.93 24.47 -16.78
C LYS A 101 -64.68 23.13 -16.83
N TYR A 102 -64.29 22.15 -16.02
CA TYR A 102 -64.79 20.77 -16.15
C TYR A 102 -65.74 20.36 -15.03
N PHE A 103 -65.60 20.94 -13.84
CA PHE A 103 -66.46 20.64 -12.70
C PHE A 103 -67.87 21.23 -12.89
N ALA A 104 -67.96 22.42 -13.50
CA ALA A 104 -69.23 23.09 -13.81
C ALA A 104 -70.09 22.36 -14.86
N GLN A 105 -69.50 21.50 -15.70
CA GLN A 105 -70.20 20.73 -16.75
C GLN A 105 -70.51 19.28 -16.36
N GLY A 106 -70.26 18.86 -15.10
CA GLY A 106 -70.58 17.50 -14.63
C GLY A 106 -69.74 16.38 -15.22
N ARG A 107 -68.60 16.68 -15.87
CA ARG A 107 -67.73 15.70 -16.55
C ARG A 107 -66.68 15.09 -15.59
N MET A 108 -67.13 14.37 -14.56
CA MET A 108 -66.28 13.78 -13.51
C MET A 108 -65.21 12.81 -14.02
N GLY A 109 -65.44 12.13 -15.15
CA GLY A 109 -64.47 11.17 -15.71
C GLY A 109 -63.11 11.78 -16.10
N PHE A 110 -63.10 13.03 -16.58
CA PHE A 110 -61.86 13.70 -16.98
C PHE A 110 -61.01 14.13 -15.78
N VAL A 111 -61.66 14.48 -14.67
CA VAL A 111 -60.98 14.85 -13.42
C VAL A 111 -60.24 13.64 -12.84
N GLY A 112 -60.85 12.46 -12.85
CA GLY A 112 -60.22 11.22 -12.39
C GLY A 112 -58.97 10.84 -13.21
N LEU A 113 -59.06 10.90 -14.54
CA LEU A 113 -57.91 10.63 -15.41
C LEU A 113 -56.75 11.62 -15.19
N PHE A 114 -57.08 12.90 -14.97
CA PHE A 114 -56.09 13.93 -14.68
C PHE A 114 -55.34 13.63 -13.37
N ILE A 115 -56.06 13.33 -12.28
CA ILE A 115 -55.45 12.98 -10.98
C ILE A 115 -54.52 11.77 -11.13
N ILE A 116 -54.99 10.70 -11.78
CA ILE A 116 -54.20 9.49 -12.00
C ILE A 116 -52.95 9.79 -12.82
N SER A 117 -53.06 10.59 -13.88
CA SER A 117 -51.91 10.98 -14.71
C SER A 117 -50.87 11.80 -13.93
N SER A 118 -51.32 12.69 -13.02
CA SER A 118 -50.43 13.51 -12.20
C SER A 118 -49.68 12.69 -11.15
N ILE A 119 -50.36 11.72 -10.52
CA ILE A 119 -49.73 10.79 -9.57
C ILE A 119 -48.74 9.89 -10.31
N ALA A 120 -49.11 9.34 -11.46
CA ALA A 120 -48.21 8.51 -12.26
C ALA A 120 -46.95 9.28 -12.68
N LEU A 121 -47.09 10.54 -13.12
CA LEU A 121 -45.96 11.40 -13.46
C LEU A 121 -45.07 11.70 -12.25
N SER A 122 -45.68 11.94 -11.08
CA SER A 122 -44.97 12.13 -9.81
C SER A 122 -44.10 10.93 -9.43
N VAL A 123 -44.69 9.74 -9.47
CA VAL A 123 -43.98 8.50 -9.14
C VAL A 123 -42.86 8.25 -10.15
N LEU A 124 -43.10 8.48 -11.45
CA LEU A 124 -42.08 8.30 -12.49
C LEU A 124 -40.89 9.24 -12.30
N ILE A 125 -41.14 10.53 -12.05
CA ILE A 125 -40.08 11.52 -11.82
C ILE A 125 -39.26 11.16 -10.57
N ASN A 126 -39.94 10.82 -9.47
CA ASN A 126 -39.26 10.40 -8.24
C ASN A 126 -38.45 9.12 -8.43
N TYR A 127 -38.99 8.13 -9.14
CA TYR A 127 -38.27 6.90 -9.48
C TYR A 127 -37.00 7.17 -10.28
N VAL A 128 -37.07 8.01 -11.32
CA VAL A 128 -35.90 8.37 -12.15
C VAL A 128 -34.85 9.13 -11.34
N LEU A 129 -35.27 10.08 -10.50
CA LEU A 129 -34.36 10.83 -9.63
C LEU A 129 -33.62 9.90 -8.66
N VAL A 130 -34.36 9.03 -7.97
CA VAL A 130 -33.79 8.03 -7.05
C VAL A 130 -32.80 7.13 -7.78
N LYS A 131 -33.20 6.55 -8.91
CA LYS A 131 -32.34 5.63 -9.68
C LYS A 131 -31.04 6.31 -10.14
N LEU A 132 -31.08 7.59 -10.48
CA LEU A 132 -29.89 8.35 -10.87
C LEU A 132 -28.95 8.61 -9.68
N ALA A 133 -29.48 8.78 -8.47
CA ALA A 133 -28.68 8.97 -7.25
C ALA A 133 -28.01 7.70 -6.71
N PHE A 134 -28.67 6.55 -6.84
CA PHE A 134 -28.16 5.30 -6.28
C PHE A 134 -27.14 4.59 -7.19
N ARG A 135 -27.05 4.97 -8.47
CA ARG A 135 -26.02 4.48 -9.41
C ARG A 135 -24.59 4.47 -8.85
N PRO A 136 -24.05 5.56 -8.29
CA PRO A 136 -22.68 5.57 -7.76
C PRO A 136 -22.45 4.58 -6.60
N LEU A 137 -23.48 4.16 -5.87
CA LEU A 137 -23.35 3.14 -4.82
C LEU A 137 -23.20 1.72 -5.40
N ASP A 138 -23.86 1.46 -6.53
CA ASP A 138 -23.70 0.22 -7.27
C ASP A 138 -22.26 0.12 -7.83
N ASP A 139 -21.74 1.21 -8.40
CA ASP A 139 -20.37 1.29 -8.91
C ASP A 139 -19.32 1.03 -7.81
N VAL A 140 -19.53 1.58 -6.60
CA VAL A 140 -18.66 1.32 -5.44
C VAL A 140 -18.76 -0.14 -4.97
N THR A 141 -19.97 -0.71 -4.97
CA THR A 141 -20.18 -2.11 -4.59
C THR A 141 -19.50 -3.07 -5.59
N GLU A 142 -19.54 -2.72 -6.86
CA GLU A 142 -18.89 -3.48 -7.93
C GLU A 142 -17.36 -3.34 -7.88
N ALA A 143 -16.84 -2.13 -7.63
CA ALA A 143 -15.41 -1.91 -7.37
C ALA A 143 -14.91 -2.73 -6.16
N MET A 144 -15.70 -2.77 -5.07
CA MET A 144 -15.38 -3.58 -3.88
C MET A 144 -15.37 -5.09 -4.18
N LYS A 145 -16.31 -5.59 -4.99
CA LYS A 145 -16.33 -7.00 -5.43
C LYS A 145 -15.11 -7.33 -6.31
N ALA A 146 -14.73 -6.43 -7.21
CA ALA A 146 -13.57 -6.61 -8.08
C ALA A 146 -12.24 -6.61 -7.30
N ILE A 147 -12.10 -5.75 -6.29
CA ILE A 147 -10.94 -5.76 -5.36
C ILE A 147 -10.89 -7.07 -4.57
N ARG A 148 -12.04 -7.57 -4.08
CA ARG A 148 -12.14 -8.86 -3.38
C ARG A 148 -11.80 -10.05 -4.30
N ALA A 149 -12.08 -9.94 -5.60
CA ALA A 149 -11.73 -10.92 -6.62
C ALA A 149 -10.24 -10.87 -7.04
N GLY A 150 -9.39 -10.12 -6.34
CA GLY A 150 -7.93 -10.13 -6.54
C GLY A 150 -7.41 -9.16 -7.61
N HIS A 151 -8.27 -8.34 -8.21
CA HIS A 151 -7.88 -7.35 -9.21
C HIS A 151 -7.39 -6.08 -8.48
N ARG A 152 -6.07 -5.92 -8.37
CA ARG A 152 -5.42 -4.82 -7.62
C ARG A 152 -5.13 -3.66 -8.58
N GLY A 153 -5.67 -2.48 -8.30
CA GLY A 153 -5.43 -1.26 -9.11
C GLY A 153 -6.66 -0.39 -9.35
N ILE A 154 -7.84 -0.83 -8.92
CA ILE A 154 -9.09 -0.08 -9.10
C ILE A 154 -9.08 1.13 -8.17
N ARG A 155 -8.81 2.30 -8.74
CA ARG A 155 -9.06 3.59 -8.09
C ARG A 155 -10.52 3.95 -8.31
N VAL A 156 -11.26 4.18 -7.22
CA VAL A 156 -12.60 4.75 -7.30
C VAL A 156 -12.47 6.15 -7.91
N PRO A 157 -13.16 6.47 -9.02
CA PRO A 157 -13.08 7.79 -9.64
C PRO A 157 -13.52 8.86 -8.65
N GLU A 158 -12.73 9.93 -8.52
CA GLU A 158 -12.98 11.09 -7.66
C GLU A 158 -14.06 12.02 -8.28
N ILE A 159 -15.14 11.43 -8.83
CA ILE A 159 -16.14 12.12 -9.67
C ILE A 159 -17.38 12.55 -8.86
N THR A 160 -17.42 12.32 -7.55
CA THR A 160 -18.63 12.62 -6.77
C THR A 160 -18.60 14.04 -6.20
N GLU A 161 -19.30 14.99 -6.84
CA GLU A 161 -19.53 16.38 -6.35
C GLU A 161 -20.47 16.45 -5.11
N ASP A 162 -20.73 15.34 -4.41
CA ASP A 162 -21.42 15.34 -3.10
C ASP A 162 -20.35 15.35 -1.99
N PRO A 163 -20.30 16.38 -1.13
CA PRO A 163 -19.27 16.48 -0.09
C PRO A 163 -19.23 15.24 0.82
N GLN A 164 -20.37 14.55 1.01
CA GLN A 164 -20.42 13.32 1.81
C GLN A 164 -19.79 12.13 1.09
N ILE A 165 -19.98 12.01 -0.23
CA ILE A 165 -19.43 10.89 -1.00
C ILE A 165 -17.95 11.12 -1.31
N GLU A 166 -17.52 12.38 -1.47
CA GLU A 166 -16.11 12.75 -1.60
C GLU A 166 -15.31 12.40 -0.34
N GLU A 167 -15.88 12.62 0.85
CA GLU A 167 -15.26 12.22 2.12
C GLU A 167 -15.16 10.70 2.25
N LEU A 168 -16.22 9.97 1.90
CA LEU A 168 -16.20 8.51 1.91
C LEU A 168 -15.16 7.95 0.93
N SER A 169 -15.10 8.45 -0.30
CA SER A 169 -14.10 8.04 -1.31
C SER A 169 -12.67 8.33 -0.86
N ARG A 170 -12.42 9.50 -0.24
CA ARG A 170 -11.10 9.84 0.32
C ARG A 170 -10.72 8.91 1.47
N SER A 171 -11.64 8.64 2.39
CA SER A 171 -11.41 7.71 3.51
C SER A 171 -11.12 6.29 3.02
N LEU A 172 -11.89 5.80 2.05
CA LEU A 172 -11.68 4.49 1.44
C LEU A 172 -10.31 4.42 0.75
N ASN A 173 -9.94 5.42 -0.05
CA ASN A 173 -8.64 5.47 -0.72
C ASN A 173 -7.48 5.56 0.29
N ALA A 174 -7.62 6.33 1.37
CA ALA A 174 -6.63 6.39 2.45
C ALA A 174 -6.46 5.02 3.13
N MET A 175 -7.56 4.33 3.41
CA MET A 175 -7.54 2.98 3.97
C MET A 175 -6.83 1.99 3.02
N LEU A 176 -7.19 1.99 1.74
CA LEU A 176 -6.57 1.13 0.72
C LEU A 176 -5.05 1.36 0.63
N ASN A 177 -4.61 2.61 0.59
CA ASN A 177 -3.19 2.97 0.59
C ASN A 177 -2.47 2.49 1.86
N SER A 178 -3.11 2.64 3.03
CA SER A 178 -2.54 2.18 4.30
C SER A 178 -2.34 0.66 4.33
N MET A 179 -3.32 -0.10 3.82
CA MET A 179 -3.25 -1.55 3.74
C MET A 179 -2.18 -2.03 2.76
N GLU A 180 -2.05 -1.36 1.61
CA GLU A 180 -1.00 -1.67 0.64
C GLU A 180 0.39 -1.44 1.23
N LEU A 181 0.58 -0.33 1.94
CA LEU A 181 1.84 -0.01 2.61
C LEU A 181 2.17 -1.02 3.72
N GLN A 182 1.19 -1.40 4.54
CA GLN A 182 1.37 -2.44 5.56
C GLN A 182 1.76 -3.79 4.94
N ARG A 183 1.12 -4.19 3.84
CA ARG A 183 1.48 -5.41 3.12
C ARG A 183 2.90 -5.37 2.58
N LYS A 184 3.30 -4.26 1.95
CA LYS A 184 4.67 -4.07 1.44
C LYS A 184 5.70 -4.16 2.58
N ARG A 185 5.42 -3.54 3.72
CA ARG A 185 6.28 -3.61 4.92
C ARG A 185 6.38 -5.03 5.48
N ALA A 186 5.27 -5.74 5.59
CA ALA A 186 5.25 -7.13 6.06
C ALA A 186 6.01 -8.05 5.11
N ALA A 187 5.84 -7.90 3.79
CA ALA A 187 6.60 -8.66 2.80
C ALA A 187 8.11 -8.39 2.93
N ALA A 188 8.50 -7.12 3.04
CA ALA A 188 9.90 -6.74 3.25
C ALA A 188 10.48 -7.30 4.55
N SER A 189 9.71 -7.32 5.65
CA SER A 189 10.19 -7.89 6.92
C SER A 189 10.36 -9.39 6.84
N VAL A 190 9.48 -10.11 6.14
CA VAL A 190 9.61 -11.56 5.93
C VAL A 190 10.84 -11.88 5.10
N ILE A 191 11.06 -11.15 4.00
CA ILE A 191 12.27 -11.31 3.16
C ILE A 191 13.53 -11.08 3.99
N LYS A 192 13.58 -9.97 4.75
CA LYS A 192 14.70 -9.65 5.61
C LYS A 192 14.96 -10.74 6.66
N ALA A 193 13.91 -11.22 7.33
CA ALA A 193 14.03 -12.31 8.30
C ALA A 193 14.53 -13.60 7.65
N GLN A 194 14.08 -13.92 6.43
CA GLN A 194 14.55 -15.08 5.69
C GLN A 194 16.04 -14.95 5.28
N GLU A 195 16.48 -13.76 4.90
CA GLU A 195 17.90 -13.49 4.59
C GLU A 195 18.79 -13.61 5.83
N GLU A 196 18.34 -13.06 6.96
CA GLU A 196 19.02 -13.19 8.25
C GLU A 196 19.12 -14.67 8.68
N GLU A 197 18.04 -15.43 8.51
CA GLU A 197 18.00 -16.87 8.79
C GLU A 197 18.97 -17.64 7.89
N ARG A 198 18.95 -17.40 6.57
CA ARG A 198 19.90 -18.03 5.63
C ARG A 198 21.35 -17.73 6.01
N LYS A 199 21.66 -16.50 6.41
CA LYS A 199 23.00 -16.10 6.86
C LYS A 199 23.37 -16.73 8.21
N ARG A 200 22.40 -16.97 9.09
CA ARG A 200 22.62 -17.71 10.34
C ARG A 200 22.97 -19.17 10.03
N ILE A 201 22.14 -19.85 9.25
CA ILE A 201 22.34 -21.25 8.85
C ILE A 201 23.68 -21.43 8.15
N ALA A 202 24.04 -20.54 7.21
CA ALA A 202 25.34 -20.63 6.53
C ALA A 202 26.53 -20.55 7.50
N ARG A 203 26.45 -19.71 8.53
CA ARG A 203 27.50 -19.57 9.55
C ARG A 203 27.53 -20.77 10.49
N GLU A 204 26.39 -21.19 11.02
CA GLU A 204 26.29 -22.34 11.92
C GLU A 204 26.79 -23.62 11.23
N LEU A 205 26.39 -23.82 9.97
CA LEU A 205 26.90 -24.91 9.15
C LEU A 205 28.42 -24.78 8.95
N HIS A 206 28.93 -23.62 8.55
CA HIS A 206 30.37 -23.46 8.32
C HIS A 206 31.20 -23.64 9.59
N ASP A 207 30.78 -23.07 10.72
CA ASP A 207 31.57 -23.08 11.95
C ASP A 207 31.46 -24.45 12.64
N GLU A 208 30.26 -24.94 12.93
CA GLU A 208 30.07 -26.14 13.76
C GLU A 208 30.31 -27.44 12.98
N THR A 209 29.71 -27.59 11.79
CA THR A 209 29.86 -28.85 11.05
C THR A 209 31.24 -29.00 10.40
N SER A 210 31.84 -27.91 9.88
CA SER A 210 33.21 -28.00 9.33
C SER A 210 34.24 -28.28 10.42
N GLN A 211 34.08 -27.70 11.61
CA GLN A 211 34.97 -27.97 12.74
C GLN A 211 34.85 -29.41 13.23
N SER A 212 33.63 -29.95 13.31
CA SER A 212 33.38 -31.34 13.69
C SER A 212 33.99 -32.33 12.67
N LEU A 213 33.80 -32.08 11.37
CA LEU A 213 34.39 -32.89 10.31
C LEU A 213 35.92 -32.80 10.29
N THR A 214 36.49 -31.60 10.51
CA THR A 214 37.94 -31.43 10.62
C THR A 214 38.51 -32.22 11.80
N SER A 215 37.84 -32.18 12.96
CA SER A 215 38.23 -32.96 14.14
C SER A 215 38.17 -34.47 13.88
N LEU A 216 37.13 -34.93 13.17
CA LEU A 216 36.99 -36.32 12.74
C LEU A 216 38.15 -36.75 11.83
N ILE A 217 38.49 -35.93 10.83
CA ILE A 217 39.62 -36.19 9.92
C ILE A 217 40.95 -36.28 10.68
N ILE A 218 41.19 -35.37 11.62
CA ILE A 218 42.40 -35.41 12.47
C ILE A 218 42.41 -36.68 13.32
N GLY A 219 41.28 -37.06 13.93
CA GLY A 219 41.13 -38.29 14.69
C GLY A 219 41.45 -39.55 13.87
N LEU A 220 40.92 -39.64 12.64
CA LEU A 220 41.18 -40.76 11.73
C LEU A 220 42.66 -40.87 11.36
N ARG A 221 43.34 -39.73 11.11
CA ARG A 221 44.78 -39.70 10.82
C ARG A 221 45.63 -40.15 12.01
N MET A 222 45.28 -39.73 13.24
CA MET A 222 45.98 -40.18 14.44
C MET A 222 45.86 -41.70 14.64
N VAL A 223 44.69 -42.29 14.34
CA VAL A 223 44.49 -43.75 14.40
C VAL A 223 45.32 -44.45 13.32
N GLU A 224 45.39 -43.89 12.10
CA GLU A 224 46.22 -44.43 11.03
C GLU A 224 47.72 -44.43 11.37
N GLU A 225 48.20 -43.42 12.09
CA GLU A 225 49.62 -43.27 12.46
C GLU A 225 50.10 -44.30 13.49
N VAL A 226 49.21 -44.77 14.38
CA VAL A 226 49.54 -45.80 15.39
C VAL A 226 49.28 -47.24 14.93
N LEU A 227 48.81 -47.43 13.70
CA LEU A 227 48.47 -48.75 13.16
C LEU A 227 49.74 -49.55 12.79
N PRO A 228 49.83 -50.85 13.14
CA PRO A 228 50.92 -51.72 12.69
C PRO A 228 50.96 -51.84 11.16
N GLU A 229 52.17 -51.92 10.57
CA GLU A 229 52.41 -52.03 9.12
C GLU A 229 51.62 -53.18 8.46
N ASP A 230 51.43 -54.29 9.17
CA ASP A 230 50.73 -55.49 8.67
C ASP A 230 49.19 -55.32 8.59
N SER A 231 48.64 -54.20 9.08
CA SER A 231 47.19 -53.94 9.16
C SER A 231 46.61 -53.31 7.89
N THR A 232 46.96 -53.84 6.72
CA THR A 232 46.67 -53.23 5.40
C THR A 232 45.18 -53.05 5.13
N GLU A 233 44.33 -54.02 5.51
CA GLU A 233 42.88 -53.93 5.33
C GLU A 233 42.26 -52.79 6.15
N ILE A 234 42.69 -52.62 7.40
CA ILE A 234 42.19 -51.56 8.30
C ILE A 234 42.62 -50.19 7.79
N ARG A 235 43.88 -50.07 7.32
CA ARG A 235 44.37 -48.83 6.70
C ARG A 235 43.56 -48.44 5.46
N GLN A 236 43.20 -49.41 4.62
CA GLN A 236 42.37 -49.16 3.44
C GLN A 236 40.95 -48.69 3.80
N ARG A 237 40.35 -49.25 4.85
CA ARG A 237 39.06 -48.80 5.39
C ARG A 237 39.15 -47.39 6.00
N LEU A 238 40.18 -47.09 6.77
CA LEU A 238 40.41 -45.75 7.34
C LEU A 238 40.58 -44.68 6.25
N ASN A 239 41.32 -44.99 5.19
CA ASN A 239 41.45 -44.10 4.04
C ASN A 239 40.10 -43.83 3.36
N SER A 240 39.30 -44.89 3.15
CA SER A 240 37.96 -44.73 2.55
C SER A 240 37.05 -43.83 3.40
N ILE A 241 37.09 -43.96 4.72
CA ILE A 241 36.30 -43.11 5.64
C ILE A 241 36.84 -41.67 5.66
N THR A 242 38.17 -41.50 5.61
CA THR A 242 38.82 -40.19 5.56
C THR A 242 38.46 -39.45 4.26
N ASP A 243 38.46 -40.15 3.13
CA ASP A 243 38.04 -39.60 1.84
C ASP A 243 36.56 -39.17 1.87
N LEU A 244 35.69 -40.00 2.45
CA LEU A 244 34.27 -39.66 2.62
C LEU A 244 34.08 -38.42 3.52
N ALA A 245 34.85 -38.30 4.61
CA ALA A 245 34.82 -37.14 5.48
C ALA A 245 35.28 -35.87 4.75
N HIS A 246 36.33 -35.97 3.92
CA HIS A 246 36.80 -34.86 3.06
C HIS A 246 35.75 -34.45 2.02
N GLN A 247 35.09 -35.41 1.37
CA GLN A 247 34.00 -35.12 0.43
C GLN A 247 32.84 -34.41 1.13
N THR A 248 32.41 -34.92 2.28
CA THR A 248 31.32 -34.33 3.09
C THR A 248 31.66 -32.90 3.51
N LEU A 249 32.90 -32.64 3.94
CA LEU A 249 33.37 -31.30 4.29
C LEU A 249 33.27 -30.33 3.10
N ASN A 250 33.65 -30.79 1.91
CA ASN A 250 33.58 -29.98 0.70
C ASN A 250 32.12 -29.71 0.28
N GLU A 251 31.23 -30.69 0.40
CA GLU A 251 29.79 -30.52 0.15
C GLU A 251 29.15 -29.50 1.09
N VAL A 252 29.47 -29.58 2.38
CA VAL A 252 29.04 -28.64 3.42
C VAL A 252 29.52 -27.23 3.10
N HIS A 253 30.79 -27.06 2.74
CA HIS A 253 31.36 -25.77 2.34
C HIS A 253 30.63 -25.19 1.12
N ASN A 254 30.37 -26.02 0.10
CA ASN A 254 29.62 -25.61 -1.09
C ASN A 254 28.15 -25.26 -0.78
N MET A 255 27.52 -25.92 0.19
CA MET A 255 26.18 -25.55 0.67
C MET A 255 26.19 -24.20 1.41
N ALA A 256 27.17 -23.97 2.29
CA ALA A 256 27.31 -22.70 3.01
C ALA A 256 27.52 -21.51 2.06
N ILE A 257 28.35 -21.68 1.00
CA ILE A 257 28.57 -20.65 -0.02
C ILE A 257 27.28 -20.33 -0.78
N ARG A 258 26.52 -21.36 -1.20
CA ARG A 258 25.25 -21.17 -1.94
C ARG A 258 24.15 -20.50 -1.13
N LEU A 259 24.21 -20.58 0.20
CA LEU A 259 23.29 -19.90 1.11
C LEU A 259 23.62 -18.41 1.30
N ARG A 260 24.83 -17.97 0.95
CA ARG A 260 25.23 -16.56 1.02
C ARG A 260 24.59 -15.79 -0.14
N PRO A 261 23.93 -14.65 0.11
CA PRO A 261 23.25 -13.90 -0.94
C PRO A 261 24.26 -13.39 -1.99
N SER A 262 23.98 -13.66 -3.27
CA SER A 262 24.78 -13.25 -4.44
C SER A 262 24.60 -11.77 -4.82
N VAL A 263 24.22 -10.91 -3.87
CA VAL A 263 23.90 -9.49 -4.13
C VAL A 263 25.10 -8.58 -3.80
N LEU A 264 26.30 -9.16 -3.63
CA LEU A 264 27.50 -8.41 -3.27
C LEU A 264 28.79 -8.90 -3.95
N ASP A 265 28.68 -9.46 -5.16
CA ASP A 265 29.78 -9.53 -6.15
C ASP A 265 29.31 -8.92 -7.47
#